data_AF-A0A524GZH7-F1
#
_entry.id   AF-A0A524GZH7-F1
#
_cell.length_a   1.000
_cell.length_b   1.000
_cell.length_c   1.000
_cell.angle_alpha   90.00
_cell.angle_beta   90.00
_cell.angle_gamma   90.00
#
_symmetry.space_group_name_H-M   'P 1'
#
loop_
_entity.id
_entity.type
_entity.pdbx_description
1 polymer ?
#
loop_
_entity_poly.entity_id
_entity_poly.type
_entity_poly.pdbx_seq_one_letter_code
_entity_poly.pdbx_strand_id
1 'polypeptide(L)'
;MLCPNCRMLISTRESQCPFCGLKAPAARWRQLPVFRLFADPALLIKVLIGVNIGMFALSMVLDPRMTRLSHNPLQFLSPSDQSLLVLGATGTIPIDQFHRWWTLISASYLHGGILHIFFNMAAFWQLA
;
A
#
# COMPACT_ATOMS: atom_id res chain seq x y z
N MET A 1 22.65 -9.84 -18.00
CA MET A 1 21.61 -9.26 -17.10
C MET A 1 20.37 -10.14 -17.14
N LEU A 2 19.57 -10.19 -16.07
CA LEU A 2 18.28 -10.90 -16.09
C LEU A 2 17.24 -10.04 -16.81
N CYS A 3 16.48 -10.62 -17.74
CA CYS A 3 15.37 -9.92 -18.39
C CYS A 3 14.29 -9.58 -17.34
N PRO A 4 13.80 -8.33 -17.27
CA PRO A 4 12.81 -7.94 -16.26
C PRO A 4 11.44 -8.59 -16.44
N ASN A 5 11.15 -9.18 -17.61
CA ASN A 5 9.90 -9.87 -17.87
C ASN A 5 10.04 -11.39 -17.63
N CYS A 6 10.90 -12.07 -18.40
CA CYS A 6 11.00 -13.55 -18.35
C CYS A 6 12.09 -14.09 -17.41
N ARG A 7 12.86 -13.23 -16.73
CA ARG A 7 13.95 -13.61 -15.81
C ARG A 7 15.05 -14.51 -16.41
N MET A 8 15.13 -14.65 -17.73
CA MET A 8 16.23 -15.37 -18.40
C MET A 8 17.47 -14.50 -18.48
N LEU A 9 18.65 -15.14 -18.48
CA LEU A 9 19.91 -14.45 -18.66
C LEU A 9 20.04 -13.99 -20.12
N ILE A 10 20.21 -12.69 -20.32
CA ILE A 10 20.38 -12.07 -21.64
C ILE A 10 21.61 -11.15 -21.66
N SER A 11 22.16 -10.94 -22.85
CA SER A 11 23.19 -9.92 -23.10
C SER A 11 22.62 -8.52 -22.84
N THR A 12 23.46 -7.62 -22.32
CA THR A 12 23.09 -6.21 -22.10
C THR A 12 22.99 -5.41 -23.40
N ARG A 13 23.55 -5.94 -24.51
CA ARG A 13 23.53 -5.29 -25.83
C ARG A 13 22.32 -5.67 -26.70
N GLU A 14 21.47 -6.58 -26.23
CA GLU A 14 20.32 -7.04 -26.99
C GLU A 14 19.23 -5.95 -27.06
N SER A 15 18.83 -5.57 -28.27
CA SER A 15 17.75 -4.60 -28.51
C SER A 15 16.37 -5.20 -28.19
N GLN A 16 16.24 -6.52 -28.25
CA GLN A 16 15.03 -7.27 -27.92
C GLN A 16 15.39 -8.58 -27.21
N CYS A 17 14.63 -8.94 -26.17
CA CYS A 17 14.83 -10.22 -25.48
C CYS A 17 14.50 -11.40 -26.43
N PRO A 18 15.43 -12.35 -26.65
CA PRO A 18 15.20 -13.48 -27.56
C PRO A 18 14.17 -14.48 -27.04
N PHE A 19 13.89 -14.49 -25.73
CA PHE A 19 12.98 -15.45 -25.11
C PHE A 19 11.53 -14.97 -25.03
N CYS A 20 11.30 -13.67 -24.77
CA CYS A 20 9.96 -13.12 -24.56
C CYS A 20 9.60 -11.93 -25.45
N GLY A 21 10.50 -11.51 -26.35
CA GLY A 21 10.24 -10.41 -27.28
C GLY A 21 10.23 -9.01 -26.64
N LEU A 22 10.67 -8.87 -25.38
CA LEU A 22 10.70 -7.58 -24.70
C LEU A 22 11.66 -6.59 -25.41
N LYS A 23 11.14 -5.48 -25.92
CA LYS A 23 11.97 -4.41 -26.53
C LYS A 23 12.71 -3.60 -25.48
N ALA A 24 13.98 -3.28 -25.77
CA ALA A 24 14.90 -2.51 -24.94
C ALA A 24 14.96 -3.01 -23.47
N PRO A 25 15.32 -4.28 -23.23
CA PRO A 25 15.33 -4.85 -21.88
C PRO A 25 16.35 -4.18 -20.96
N ALA A 26 17.43 -3.60 -21.52
CA ALA A 26 18.47 -2.88 -20.79
C ALA A 26 18.15 -1.40 -20.50
N ALA A 27 16.96 -0.91 -20.86
CA ALA A 27 16.62 0.50 -20.66
C ALA A 27 16.66 0.90 -19.18
N ARG A 28 17.35 2.01 -18.87
CA ARG A 28 17.60 2.49 -17.50
C ARG A 28 16.32 2.74 -16.70
N TRP A 29 15.24 3.16 -17.35
CA TRP A 29 13.94 3.37 -16.69
C TRP A 29 13.31 2.05 -16.21
N ARG A 30 13.50 0.92 -16.92
CA ARG A 30 13.05 -0.41 -16.46
C ARG A 30 13.86 -0.94 -15.28
N GLN A 31 14.98 -0.30 -14.96
CA GLN A 31 15.78 -0.60 -13.77
C GLN A 31 15.32 0.20 -12.55
N LEU A 32 14.40 1.17 -12.71
CA LEU A 32 13.84 1.89 -11.57
C LEU A 32 13.01 0.94 -10.68
N PRO A 33 13.09 1.07 -9.34
CA PRO A 33 12.43 0.17 -8.41
C PRO A 33 10.91 0.17 -8.56
N VAL A 34 10.31 1.28 -9.00
CA VAL A 34 8.86 1.39 -9.25
C VAL A 34 8.37 0.40 -10.31
N PHE A 35 9.12 0.20 -11.40
CA PHE A 35 8.74 -0.74 -12.45
C PHE A 35 8.98 -2.20 -12.03
N ARG A 36 9.94 -2.45 -11.12
CA ARG A 36 10.10 -3.78 -10.51
C ARG A 36 8.94 -4.10 -9.57
N LEU A 37 8.45 -3.11 -8.82
CA LEU A 37 7.30 -3.27 -7.94
C LEU A 37 6.03 -3.66 -8.71
N PHE A 38 5.77 -3.00 -9.84
CA PHE A 38 4.62 -3.34 -10.69
C PHE A 38 4.79 -4.65 -11.48
N ALA A 39 6.03 -5.10 -11.70
CA ALA A 39 6.31 -6.35 -12.40
C ALA A 39 6.17 -7.60 -11.51
N ASP A 40 6.22 -7.44 -10.18
CA ASP A 40 6.10 -8.52 -9.22
C ASP A 40 4.85 -8.30 -8.33
N PRO A 41 3.71 -8.96 -8.65
CA PRO A 41 2.47 -8.82 -7.90
C PRO A 41 2.62 -9.17 -6.41
N ALA A 42 3.44 -10.17 -6.08
CA ALA A 42 3.66 -10.58 -4.70
C ALA A 42 4.45 -9.51 -3.93
N LEU A 43 5.42 -8.86 -4.57
CA LEU A 43 6.13 -7.71 -3.98
C LEU A 43 5.20 -6.51 -3.80
N LEU A 44 4.35 -6.21 -4.78
CA LEU A 44 3.36 -5.13 -4.69
C LEU A 44 2.44 -5.32 -3.49
N ILE A 45 1.90 -6.53 -3.30
CA ILE A 45 1.01 -6.85 -2.18
C ILE A 45 1.76 -6.71 -0.84
N LYS A 46 2.99 -7.21 -0.73
CA LYS A 46 3.80 -7.04 0.49
C LYS A 46 4.05 -5.57 0.83
N VAL A 47 4.33 -4.74 -0.17
CA VAL A 47 4.51 -3.29 0.03
C VAL A 47 3.21 -2.65 0.48
N LEU A 48 2.07 -2.98 -0.15
CA LEU A 48 0.77 -2.47 0.27
C LEU A 48 0.43 -2.86 1.71
N ILE A 49 0.68 -4.11 2.11
CA ILE A 49 0.52 -4.55 3.50
C ILE A 49 1.39 -3.71 4.44
N GLY A 50 2.68 -3.54 4.11
CA GLY A 50 3.60 -2.73 4.91
C GLY A 50 3.16 -1.27 5.07
N VAL A 51 2.68 -0.64 3.99
CA VAL A 51 2.15 0.73 4.01
C VAL A 51 0.92 0.84 4.90
N ASN A 52 -0.02 -0.11 4.81
CA ASN A 52 -1.21 -0.13 5.65
C ASN A 52 -0.89 -0.29 7.14
N ILE A 53 0.04 -1.19 7.48
CA ILE A 53 0.52 -1.37 8.86
C ILE A 53 1.18 -0.08 9.36
N GLY A 54 2.01 0.57 8.54
CA GLY A 54 2.66 1.83 8.89
C GLY A 54 1.65 2.96 9.12
N MET A 55 0.64 3.10 8.26
CA MET A 55 -0.43 4.10 8.41
C MET A 55 -1.27 3.85 9.67
N PHE A 56 -1.58 2.59 9.99
CA PHE A 56 -2.28 2.25 11.22
C PHE A 56 -1.45 2.60 12.46
N ALA A 57 -0.16 2.26 12.49
CA ALA A 57 0.72 2.64 13.58
C ALA A 57 0.81 4.17 13.74
N LEU A 58 0.92 4.90 12.62
CA LEU A 58 0.91 6.37 12.63
C LEU A 58 -0.39 6.93 13.21
N SER A 59 -1.55 6.36 12.85
CA SER A 59 -2.84 6.78 13.39
C SER A 59 -2.97 6.60 14.91
N MET A 60 -2.30 5.59 15.46
CA MET A 60 -2.27 5.32 16.90
C MET A 60 -1.31 6.25 17.65
N VAL A 61 -0.18 6.64 17.03
CA VAL A 61 0.84 7.51 17.64
C VAL A 61 0.46 9.00 17.58
N LEU A 62 -0.35 9.41 16.61
CA LEU A 62 -0.79 10.81 16.49
C LEU A 62 -1.67 11.27 17.66
N ASP A 63 -2.47 10.37 18.21
CA ASP A 63 -3.32 10.66 19.36
C ASP A 63 -3.39 9.46 20.31
N PRO A 64 -2.30 9.21 21.06
CA PRO A 64 -2.17 8.01 21.89
C PRO A 64 -3.13 8.04 23.08
N ARG A 65 -3.57 9.25 23.50
CA ARG A 65 -4.44 9.44 24.67
C ARG A 65 -5.90 9.05 24.40
N MET A 66 -6.32 9.11 23.14
CA MET A 66 -7.68 8.77 22.71
C MET A 66 -7.75 7.41 22.02
N THR A 67 -6.66 6.62 22.04
CA THR A 67 -6.71 5.23 21.60
C THR A 67 -7.61 4.43 22.54
N ARG A 68 -8.70 3.89 21.99
CA ARG A 68 -9.73 3.24 22.80
C ARG A 68 -9.31 1.81 23.12
N LEU A 69 -8.94 1.56 24.38
CA LEU A 69 -8.89 0.20 24.94
C LEU A 69 -10.29 -0.19 25.42
N SER A 70 -11.14 -0.57 24.46
CA SER A 70 -12.49 -1.06 24.74
C SER A 70 -12.47 -2.55 25.07
N HIS A 71 -13.39 -2.98 25.95
CA HIS A 71 -13.66 -4.41 26.18
C HIS A 71 -14.48 -5.02 25.03
N ASN A 72 -14.98 -4.19 24.10
CA ASN A 72 -15.56 -4.65 22.86
C ASN A 72 -14.44 -5.05 21.88
N PRO A 73 -14.35 -6.32 21.46
CA PRO A 73 -13.29 -6.78 20.56
C PRO A 73 -13.27 -6.03 19.22
N LEU A 74 -14.42 -5.52 18.75
CA LEU A 74 -14.49 -4.76 17.50
C LEU A 74 -13.89 -3.34 17.60
N GLN A 75 -13.75 -2.81 18.81
CA GLN A 75 -13.20 -1.47 19.07
C GLN A 75 -11.84 -1.52 19.77
N PHE A 76 -11.30 -2.73 20.00
CA PHE A 76 -10.02 -2.92 20.65
C PHE A 76 -8.89 -2.33 19.79
N LEU A 77 -8.02 -1.51 20.41
CA LEU A 77 -6.93 -0.80 19.73
C LEU A 77 -7.42 -0.02 18.50
N SER A 78 -8.49 0.77 18.67
CA SER A 78 -9.00 1.65 17.62
C SER A 78 -8.38 3.06 17.71
N PRO A 79 -7.91 3.64 16.59
CA PRO A 79 -7.44 5.02 16.57
C PRO A 79 -8.60 6.00 16.78
N SER A 80 -8.26 7.22 17.18
CA SER A 80 -9.25 8.28 17.38
C SER A 80 -9.81 8.79 16.04
N ASP A 81 -11.06 9.24 16.04
CA ASP A 81 -11.70 9.80 14.85
C ASP A 81 -10.99 11.06 14.36
N GLN A 82 -10.35 11.80 15.27
CA GLN A 82 -9.52 12.96 14.95
C GLN A 82 -8.24 12.55 14.20
N SER A 83 -7.51 11.54 14.68
CA SER A 83 -6.35 10.99 13.97
C SER A 83 -6.71 10.52 12.57
N LEU A 84 -7.83 9.81 12.43
CA LEU A 84 -8.32 9.35 11.14
C LEU A 84 -8.67 10.53 10.22
N LEU A 85 -9.36 11.56 10.72
CA LEU A 85 -9.70 12.75 9.94
C LEU A 85 -8.46 13.52 9.47
N VAL A 86 -7.44 13.64 10.32
CA VAL A 86 -6.17 14.31 9.97
C VAL A 86 -5.40 13.52 8.92
N LEU A 87 -5.35 12.19 9.06
CA LEU A 87 -4.70 11.31 8.09
C LEU A 87 -5.50 11.10 6.79
N GLY A 88 -6.72 11.65 6.72
CA GLY A 88 -7.50 11.71 5.50
C GLY A 88 -8.63 10.69 5.41
N ALA A 89 -9.36 10.49 6.50
CA ALA A 89 -10.68 9.86 6.44
C ALA A 89 -11.58 10.66 5.49
N THR A 90 -12.31 9.95 4.64
CA THR A 90 -13.15 10.54 3.59
C THR A 90 -14.62 10.61 4.01
N GLY A 91 -15.40 11.43 3.32
CA GLY A 91 -16.83 11.61 3.58
C GLY A 91 -17.35 12.93 3.01
N THR A 92 -18.64 13.19 3.19
CA THR A 92 -19.29 14.43 2.74
C THR A 92 -18.63 15.67 3.33
N ILE A 93 -18.34 15.67 4.63
CA ILE A 93 -17.68 16.79 5.31
C ILE A 93 -16.25 17.03 4.77
N PRO A 94 -15.32 16.03 4.75
CA PRO A 94 -13.99 16.18 4.14
C PRO A 94 -13.96 16.70 2.70
N ILE A 95 -14.91 16.26 1.86
CA ILE A 95 -14.93 16.58 0.43
C ILE A 95 -15.64 17.92 0.18
N ASP A 96 -16.85 18.09 0.69
CA ASP A 96 -17.70 19.24 0.35
C ASP A 96 -17.30 20.50 1.12
N GLN A 97 -16.85 20.36 2.38
CA GLN A 97 -16.52 21.51 3.23
C GLN A 97 -15.02 21.83 3.24
N PHE A 98 -14.17 20.80 3.28
CA PHE A 98 -12.71 20.98 3.36
C PHE A 98 -12.00 20.84 2.01
N HIS A 99 -12.71 20.47 0.94
CA HIS A 99 -12.17 20.27 -0.42
C HIS A 99 -10.97 19.31 -0.46
N ARG A 100 -10.93 18.32 0.44
CA ARG A 100 -9.81 17.38 0.57
C ARG A 100 -9.98 16.18 -0.35
N TRP A 101 -9.94 16.38 -1.66
CA TRP A 101 -10.11 15.30 -2.64
C TRP A 101 -9.13 14.12 -2.48
N TRP A 102 -7.95 14.40 -1.91
CA TRP A 102 -6.96 13.38 -1.59
C TRP A 102 -7.47 12.33 -0.59
N THR A 103 -8.52 12.62 0.20
CA THR A 103 -9.14 11.66 1.12
C THR A 103 -9.74 10.46 0.41
N LEU A 104 -10.14 10.59 -0.86
CA LEU A 104 -10.63 9.48 -1.66
C LEU A 104 -9.58 8.37 -1.80
N ILE A 105 -8.29 8.74 -1.84
CA ILE A 105 -7.19 7.79 -1.95
C ILE A 105 -6.72 7.39 -0.55
N SER A 106 -6.43 8.36 0.32
CA SER A 106 -5.83 8.07 1.63
C SER A 106 -6.74 7.25 2.54
N ALA A 107 -8.07 7.40 2.44
CA ALA A 107 -9.01 6.61 3.24
C ALA A 107 -8.87 5.10 3.00
N SER A 108 -8.39 4.67 1.83
CA SER A 108 -8.13 3.26 1.53
C SER A 108 -7.01 2.65 2.38
N TYR A 109 -6.19 3.48 3.04
CA TYR A 109 -5.08 3.05 3.89
C TYR A 109 -5.38 3.17 5.39
N LEU A 110 -6.55 3.70 5.76
CA LEU A 110 -6.93 3.97 7.14
C LEU A 110 -7.80 2.85 7.69
N HIS A 111 -7.55 2.47 8.94
CA HIS A 111 -8.21 1.34 9.58
C HIS A 111 -8.71 1.73 10.98
N GLY A 112 -9.98 1.44 11.25
CA GLY A 112 -10.64 1.77 12.52
C GLY A 112 -10.38 0.83 13.70
N GLY A 113 -9.46 -0.15 13.60
CA GLY A 113 -9.14 -1.04 14.72
C GLY A 113 -8.29 -2.24 14.34
N ILE A 114 -7.76 -2.96 15.35
CA ILE A 114 -6.81 -4.05 15.14
C ILE A 114 -7.41 -5.24 14.39
N LEU A 115 -8.65 -5.63 14.70
CA LEU A 115 -9.34 -6.70 13.97
C LEU A 115 -9.59 -6.30 12.52
N HIS A 116 -9.97 -5.04 12.29
CA HIS A 116 -10.24 -4.55 10.95
C HIS A 116 -8.98 -4.58 10.07
N ILE A 117 -7.84 -4.07 10.55
CA ILE A 117 -6.59 -4.19 9.81
C ILE A 117 -6.14 -5.65 9.65
N PHE A 118 -6.27 -6.47 10.69
CA PHE A 118 -5.88 -7.88 10.63
C PHE A 118 -6.57 -8.63 9.49
N PHE A 119 -7.90 -8.54 9.39
CA PHE A 119 -8.63 -9.24 8.33
C PHE A 119 -8.33 -8.69 6.93
N ASN A 120 -8.16 -7.38 6.78
CA ASN A 120 -7.76 -6.80 5.49
C ASN A 120 -6.37 -7.29 5.06
N MET A 121 -5.40 -7.31 5.98
CA MET A 121 -4.05 -7.78 5.66
C MET A 121 -4.02 -9.29 5.40
N ALA A 122 -4.82 -10.09 6.11
CA ALA A 122 -4.98 -11.51 5.84
C ALA A 122 -5.58 -11.76 4.43
N ALA A 123 -6.59 -10.99 4.04
CA ALA A 123 -7.16 -11.05 2.69
C ALA A 123 -6.15 -10.65 1.61
N PHE A 124 -5.38 -9.58 1.82
CA PHE A 124 -4.29 -9.22 0.91
C PHE A 124 -3.24 -10.32 0.82
N TRP A 125 -2.86 -10.92 1.95
CA TRP A 125 -1.86 -12.00 1.97
C TRP A 125 -2.31 -13.25 1.20
N GLN A 126 -3.62 -13.53 1.14
CA GLN A 126 -4.16 -14.62 0.32
C GLN A 126 -4.06 -14.37 -1.20
N LEU A 127 -3.89 -13.11 -1.62
CA LEU A 127 -3.74 -12.73 -3.03
C LEU A 127 -2.27 -12.72 -3.49
N ALA A 128 -1.31 -12.83 -2.56
CA ALA A 128 0.13 -12.79 -2.84
C ALA A 128 0.66 -14.13 -3.38
#